data_AF-A0A4Q6BBF5-F1
#
_entry.id   AF-A0A4Q6BBF5-F1
#
_cell.length_a   1.000
_cell.length_b   1.000
_cell.length_c   1.000
_cell.angle_alpha   90.00
_cell.angle_beta   90.00
_cell.angle_gamma   90.00
#
_symmetry.space_group_name_H-M   'P 1'
#
loop_
_entity.id
_entity.type
_entity.pdbx_description
1 polymer ?
#
loop_
_entity_poly.entity_id
_entity_poly.type
_entity_poly.pdbx_seq_one_letter_code
_entity_poly.pdbx_strand_id
1 'polypeptide(L)'
;MPLGFVLTPELVVTIRFSEVKAFDQVKQRFAQQPPPDSATAFVTLIEALVDAGADMLEAFGGQLAQMSTAIFREPELVHGRDKRYARGLRKRLGTVGSLGDDLSQIRQTLLGLQRIVGFVSERAIGGLGEEVTRRLRTATADLASLVEFESHLTDKTQFLL
;
A
#
# COMPACT_ATOMS: atom_id res chain seq x y z
N MET A 1 -7.47 4.82 -3.07
CA MET A 1 -8.77 4.18 -3.41
C MET A 1 -9.76 4.44 -2.29
N PRO A 2 -10.98 4.94 -2.54
CA PRO A 2 -11.94 5.16 -1.47
C PRO A 2 -12.42 3.81 -0.92
N LEU A 3 -12.17 3.61 0.37
CA LEU A 3 -12.57 2.44 1.14
C LEU A 3 -13.29 2.91 2.40
N GLY A 4 -14.41 2.28 2.73
CA GLY A 4 -15.17 2.53 3.94
C GLY A 4 -15.56 1.24 4.63
N PHE A 5 -15.78 1.34 5.93
CA PHE A 5 -16.27 0.24 6.75
C PHE A 5 -17.49 0.71 7.54
N VAL A 6 -18.49 -0.17 7.66
CA VAL A 6 -19.52 -0.09 8.68
C VAL A 6 -19.28 -1.26 9.62
N LEU A 7 -18.92 -0.96 10.86
CA LEU A 7 -18.68 -1.97 11.90
C LEU A 7 -19.77 -1.85 12.96
N THR A 8 -20.45 -2.97 13.20
CA THR A 8 -21.45 -3.15 14.25
C THR A 8 -21.05 -4.36 15.10
N PRO A 9 -21.66 -4.61 16.27
CA PRO A 9 -21.37 -5.82 17.04
C PRO A 9 -21.54 -7.12 16.25
N GLU A 10 -22.46 -7.16 15.29
CA GLU A 10 -22.83 -8.40 14.55
C GLU A 10 -22.22 -8.48 13.15
N LEU A 11 -21.99 -7.34 12.50
CA LEU A 11 -21.67 -7.25 11.08
C LEU A 11 -20.53 -6.29 10.79
N VAL A 12 -19.69 -6.66 9.82
CA VAL A 12 -18.77 -5.76 9.12
C VAL A 12 -19.18 -5.65 7.66
N VAL A 13 -19.42 -4.42 7.19
CA VAL A 13 -19.73 -4.13 5.78
C VAL A 13 -18.59 -3.30 5.20
N THR A 14 -18.16 -3.66 3.99
CA THR A 14 -17.09 -2.96 3.27
C THR A 14 -17.69 -2.20 2.08
N ILE A 15 -17.33 -0.92 1.95
CA ILE A 15 -17.76 -0.05 0.86
C ILE A 15 -16.52 0.25 0.03
N ARG A 16 -16.53 -0.18 -1.24
CA ARG A 16 -15.37 -0.15 -2.12
C ARG A 16 -15.79 0.38 -3.48
N PHE A 17 -14.94 1.20 -4.09
CA PHE A 17 -15.15 1.75 -5.43
C PHE A 17 -14.23 1.11 -6.48
N SER A 18 -13.49 0.07 -6.09
CA SER A 18 -12.54 -0.65 -6.91
C SER A 18 -12.31 -2.04 -6.33
N GLU A 19 -11.95 -2.98 -7.19
CA GLU A 19 -11.52 -4.31 -6.76
C GLU A 19 -10.14 -4.23 -6.08
N VAL A 20 -9.99 -4.95 -4.97
CA VAL A 20 -8.76 -5.01 -4.19
C VAL A 20 -8.58 -6.46 -3.77
N LYS A 21 -7.48 -7.09 -4.23
CA LYS A 21 -7.21 -8.54 -4.10
C LYS A 21 -7.23 -9.04 -2.65
N ALA A 22 -6.84 -8.19 -1.69
CA ALA A 22 -6.87 -8.52 -0.26
C ALA A 22 -8.26 -8.99 0.21
N PHE A 23 -9.35 -8.38 -0.30
CA PHE A 23 -10.70 -8.79 0.07
C PHE A 23 -11.05 -10.18 -0.46
N ASP A 24 -10.59 -10.54 -1.65
CA ASP A 24 -10.86 -11.87 -2.22
C ASP A 24 -10.11 -12.95 -1.45
N GLN A 25 -8.87 -12.68 -1.05
CA GLN A 25 -8.08 -13.56 -0.19
C GLN A 25 -8.75 -13.77 1.17
N VAL A 26 -9.19 -12.69 1.82
CA VAL A 26 -9.90 -12.79 3.11
C VAL A 26 -11.23 -13.50 2.95
N LYS A 27 -11.97 -13.26 1.85
CA LYS A 27 -13.22 -13.97 1.55
C LYS A 27 -13.00 -15.48 1.41
N GLN A 28 -11.94 -15.89 0.71
CA GLN A 28 -11.58 -17.31 0.61
C GLN A 28 -11.19 -17.90 1.97
N ARG A 29 -10.41 -17.17 2.77
CA ARG A 29 -10.06 -17.57 4.13
C ARG A 29 -11.29 -17.77 5.01
N PHE A 30 -12.24 -16.82 4.98
CA PHE A 30 -13.48 -16.89 5.75
C PHE A 30 -14.43 -18.00 5.27
N ALA A 31 -14.38 -18.38 4.00
CA ALA A 31 -15.14 -19.53 3.51
C ALA A 31 -14.65 -20.86 4.11
N GLN A 32 -13.36 -20.95 4.47
CA GLN A 32 -12.77 -22.12 5.12
C GLN A 32 -12.89 -22.05 6.65
N GLN A 33 -12.63 -20.88 7.21
CA GLN A 33 -12.67 -20.62 8.65
C GLN A 33 -13.38 -19.29 8.91
N PRO A 34 -14.70 -19.32 9.17
CA PRO A 34 -15.46 -18.12 9.49
C PRO A 34 -14.87 -17.40 10.71
N PRO A 35 -14.83 -16.06 10.70
CA PRO A 35 -14.39 -15.31 11.86
C PRO A 35 -15.41 -15.48 13.01
N PRO A 36 -14.96 -15.50 14.27
CA PRO A 36 -15.85 -15.69 15.43
C PRO A 36 -16.81 -14.50 15.64
N ASP A 37 -16.41 -13.30 15.23
CA ASP A 37 -17.20 -12.07 15.35
C ASP A 37 -16.80 -11.03 14.29
N SER A 38 -17.59 -9.96 14.22
CA SER A 38 -17.42 -8.83 13.30
C SER A 38 -16.11 -8.07 13.52
N ALA A 39 -15.66 -7.94 14.77
CA ALA A 39 -14.43 -7.23 15.14
C ALA A 39 -13.19 -7.99 14.64
N THR A 40 -13.18 -9.31 14.79
CA THR A 40 -12.16 -10.23 14.28
C THR A 40 -12.16 -10.22 12.75
N ALA A 41 -13.34 -10.19 12.13
CA ALA A 41 -13.47 -10.05 10.69
C ALA A 41 -12.86 -8.73 10.19
N PHE A 42 -13.17 -7.62 10.87
CA PHE A 42 -12.64 -6.29 10.57
C PHE A 42 -11.12 -6.24 10.67
N VAL A 43 -10.52 -6.67 11.79
CA VAL A 43 -9.06 -6.59 11.94
C VAL A 43 -8.33 -7.52 10.97
N THR A 44 -8.91 -8.66 10.61
CA THR A 44 -8.35 -9.55 9.59
C THR A 44 -8.35 -8.89 8.20
N LEU A 45 -9.38 -8.10 7.88
CA LEU A 45 -9.41 -7.30 6.65
C LEU A 45 -8.36 -6.19 6.67
N ILE A 46 -8.17 -5.52 7.82
CA ILE A 46 -7.13 -4.50 7.98
C ILE A 46 -5.74 -5.11 7.75
N GLU A 47 -5.42 -6.22 8.42
CA GLU A 47 -4.14 -6.92 8.24
C GLU A 47 -3.88 -7.27 6.78
N ALA A 48 -4.85 -7.88 6.08
CA ALA A 48 -4.69 -8.22 4.67
C ALA A 48 -4.50 -6.98 3.77
N LEU A 49 -5.07 -5.83 4.14
CA LEU A 49 -4.85 -4.57 3.42
C LEU A 49 -3.48 -3.96 3.70
N VAL A 50 -2.96 -4.13 4.91
CA VAL A 50 -1.59 -3.76 5.27
C VAL A 50 -0.60 -4.62 4.48
N ASP A 51 -0.80 -5.94 4.46
CA ASP A 51 0.03 -6.89 3.71
C ASP A 51 0.04 -6.54 2.21
N ALA A 52 -1.14 -6.30 1.61
CA ALA A 52 -1.22 -5.88 0.22
C ALA A 52 -0.52 -4.53 -0.04
N GLY A 53 -0.54 -3.63 0.94
CA GLY A 53 0.21 -2.37 0.89
C GLY A 53 1.73 -2.60 0.88
N ALA A 54 2.21 -3.50 1.73
CA ALA A 54 3.62 -3.88 1.77
C ALA A 54 4.07 -4.49 0.45
N ASP A 55 3.34 -5.49 -0.07
CA ASP A 55 3.64 -6.14 -1.35
C ASP A 55 3.74 -5.13 -2.52
N MET A 56 2.82 -4.16 -2.57
CA MET A 56 2.84 -3.11 -3.59
C MET A 56 4.05 -2.18 -3.45
N LEU A 57 4.38 -1.74 -2.24
CA LEU A 57 5.56 -0.90 -2.00
C LEU A 57 6.87 -1.64 -2.32
N GLU A 58 6.97 -2.92 -1.97
CA GLU A 58 8.13 -3.75 -2.33
C GLU A 58 8.29 -3.85 -3.86
N ALA A 59 7.18 -4.10 -4.57
CA ALA A 59 7.19 -4.14 -6.03
C ALA A 59 7.61 -2.81 -6.65
N PHE A 60 7.13 -1.68 -6.13
CA PHE A 60 7.53 -0.35 -6.60
C PHE A 60 8.99 -0.04 -6.28
N GLY A 61 9.47 -0.39 -5.08
CA GLY A 61 10.87 -0.25 -4.70
C GLY A 61 11.81 -1.05 -5.60
N GLY A 62 11.43 -2.28 -5.96
CA GLY A 62 12.15 -3.12 -6.90
C GLY A 62 12.22 -2.50 -8.31
N GLN A 63 11.09 -2.00 -8.83
CA GLN A 63 11.04 -1.33 -10.13
C GLN A 63 11.89 -0.06 -10.15
N LEU A 64 11.84 0.74 -9.08
CA LEU A 64 12.63 1.97 -8.94
C LEU A 64 14.13 1.68 -8.89
N ALA A 65 14.54 0.61 -8.21
CA ALA A 65 15.94 0.16 -8.18
C ALA A 65 16.45 -0.27 -9.58
N GLN A 66 15.62 -0.98 -10.34
CA GLN A 66 15.94 -1.35 -11.72
C GLN A 66 16.07 -0.12 -12.62
N MET A 67 15.17 0.86 -12.50
CA MET A 67 15.24 2.11 -13.27
C MET A 67 16.46 2.95 -12.92
N SER A 68 16.76 3.12 -11.63
CA SER A 68 17.98 3.80 -11.17
C SER A 68 19.24 3.18 -11.78
N THR A 69 19.33 1.84 -11.76
CA THR A 69 20.44 1.12 -12.39
C THR A 69 20.50 1.37 -13.89
N ALA A 70 19.36 1.34 -14.59
CA ALA A 70 19.30 1.55 -16.04
C ALA A 70 19.61 2.99 -16.47
N ILE A 71 19.36 3.99 -15.61
CA ILE A 71 19.69 5.40 -15.88
C ILE A 71 21.19 5.67 -15.64
N PHE A 72 21.77 5.14 -14.57
CA PHE A 72 23.13 5.49 -14.16
C PHE A 72 24.24 4.49 -14.55
N ARG A 73 23.93 3.22 -14.84
CA ARG A 73 24.93 2.19 -15.18
C ARG A 73 25.07 1.89 -16.67
N GLU A 74 24.30 2.51 -17.56
CA GLU A 74 24.60 2.39 -19.00
C GLU A 74 25.94 3.11 -19.27
N PRO A 75 26.99 2.37 -19.68
CA PRO A 75 28.32 2.94 -19.86
C PRO A 75 28.27 3.97 -20.99
N GLU A 76 29.17 4.95 -20.89
CA GLU A 76 29.51 5.94 -21.91
C GLU A 76 29.82 5.28 -23.27
N LEU A 77 28.81 4.80 -23.98
CA LEU A 77 28.94 4.27 -25.32
C LEU A 77 28.27 5.25 -26.27
N VAL A 78 29.16 5.94 -26.96
CA VAL A 78 28.99 6.75 -28.16
C VAL A 78 28.74 8.23 -27.88
N HIS A 79 29.88 8.92 -27.81
CA HIS A 79 30.01 10.33 -28.16
C HIS A 79 29.17 10.68 -29.39
N GLY A 80 28.10 11.44 -29.18
CA GLY A 80 27.44 12.19 -30.23
C GLY A 80 25.92 12.03 -30.27
N ARG A 81 25.19 13.07 -29.82
CA ARG A 81 23.85 13.51 -30.26
C ARG A 81 22.89 12.45 -30.87
N ASP A 82 22.82 11.23 -30.34
CA ASP A 82 21.98 10.19 -30.91
C ASP A 82 20.55 10.37 -30.37
N LYS A 83 19.64 10.79 -31.25
CA LYS A 83 18.21 10.98 -30.93
C LYS A 83 17.59 9.74 -30.27
N ARG A 84 18.17 8.55 -30.49
CA ARG A 84 17.76 7.29 -29.84
C ARG A 84 18.05 7.27 -28.34
N TYR A 85 19.22 7.73 -27.91
CA TYR A 85 19.58 7.80 -26.49
C TYR A 85 18.64 8.76 -25.74
N ALA A 86 18.43 9.97 -26.29
CA ALA A 86 17.52 10.96 -25.72
C ALA A 86 16.07 10.42 -25.62
N ARG A 87 15.62 9.63 -26.61
CA ARG A 87 14.30 8.98 -26.58
C ARG A 87 14.23 7.88 -25.50
N GLY A 88 15.29 7.08 -25.37
CA GLY A 88 15.40 6.05 -24.34
C GLY A 88 15.38 6.63 -22.92
N LEU A 89 16.13 7.71 -22.68
CA LEU A 89 16.13 8.44 -21.42
C LEU A 89 14.74 9.03 -21.11
N ARG A 90 14.09 9.70 -22.08
CA ARG A 90 12.72 10.23 -21.89
C ARG A 90 11.72 9.14 -21.52
N LYS A 91 11.82 7.97 -22.17
CA LYS A 91 10.95 6.83 -21.85
C LYS A 91 11.17 6.37 -20.40
N ARG A 92 12.42 6.26 -19.97
CA ARG A 92 12.78 5.88 -18.59
C ARG A 92 12.28 6.89 -17.56
N LEU A 93 12.47 8.19 -17.80
CA LEU A 93 11.93 9.25 -16.94
C LEU A 93 10.39 9.23 -16.91
N GLY A 94 9.73 8.93 -18.02
CA GLY A 94 8.28 8.72 -18.06
C GLY A 94 7.83 7.55 -17.17
N THR A 95 8.58 6.45 -17.15
CA THR A 95 8.32 5.33 -16.24
C THR A 95 8.53 5.73 -14.78
N VAL A 96 9.58 6.50 -14.46
CA VAL A 96 9.82 7.03 -13.11
C VAL A 96 8.67 7.93 -12.66
N GLY A 97 8.17 8.81 -13.54
CA GLY A 97 7.01 9.64 -13.27
C GLY A 97 5.75 8.82 -12.94
N SER A 98 5.45 7.79 -13.75
CA SER A 98 4.33 6.88 -13.48
C SER A 98 4.45 6.16 -12.14
N LEU A 99 5.67 5.73 -11.76
CA LEU A 99 5.89 5.12 -10.44
C LEU A 99 5.66 6.13 -9.30
N GLY A 100 5.98 7.40 -9.50
CA GLY A 100 5.67 8.47 -8.54
C GLY A 100 4.17 8.68 -8.35
N ASP A 101 3.39 8.58 -9.42
CA ASP A 101 1.92 8.64 -9.35
C ASP A 101 1.36 7.43 -8.58
N ASP A 102 1.87 6.23 -8.85
CA ASP A 102 1.49 5.01 -8.15
C ASP A 102 1.83 5.06 -6.65
N LEU A 103 3.03 5.57 -6.29
CA LEU A 103 3.46 5.82 -4.90
C LEU A 103 2.52 6.81 -4.20
N SER A 104 2.11 7.87 -4.89
CA SER A 104 1.16 8.84 -4.35
C SER A 104 -0.21 8.21 -4.06
N GLN A 105 -0.69 7.32 -4.94
CA GLN A 105 -1.97 6.64 -4.76
C GLN A 105 -1.94 5.65 -3.59
N ILE A 106 -0.86 4.90 -3.42
CA ILE A 106 -0.72 3.98 -2.28
C ILE A 106 -0.58 4.75 -0.97
N ARG A 107 0.18 5.84 -0.94
CA ARG A 107 0.28 6.72 0.24
C ARG A 107 -1.08 7.20 0.72
N GLN A 108 -1.94 7.67 -0.18
CA GLN A 108 -3.31 8.08 0.17
C GLN A 108 -4.12 6.93 0.78
N THR A 109 -3.91 5.70 0.30
CA THR A 109 -4.58 4.51 0.80
C THR A 109 -4.08 4.14 2.20
N LEU A 110 -2.77 4.14 2.43
CA LEU A 110 -2.15 3.88 3.75
C LEU A 110 -2.59 4.91 4.80
N LEU A 111 -2.59 6.20 4.46
CA LEU A 111 -3.09 7.27 5.34
C LEU A 111 -4.60 7.15 5.60
N GLY A 112 -5.36 6.65 4.63
CA GLY A 112 -6.76 6.29 4.82
C GLY A 112 -6.95 5.19 5.86
N LEU A 113 -6.17 4.11 5.74
CA LEU A 113 -6.20 2.99 6.69
C LEU A 113 -5.77 3.41 8.09
N GLN A 114 -4.71 4.22 8.24
CA GLN A 114 -4.29 4.75 9.54
C GLN A 114 -5.41 5.52 10.24
N ARG A 115 -6.16 6.36 9.50
CA ARG A 115 -7.30 7.10 10.05
C ARG A 115 -8.44 6.17 10.47
N ILE A 116 -8.74 5.14 9.68
CA ILE A 116 -9.78 4.15 9.99
C ILE A 116 -9.39 3.37 11.26
N VAL A 117 -8.17 2.85 11.32
CA VAL A 117 -7.67 2.08 12.47
C VAL A 117 -7.65 2.94 13.72
N GLY A 118 -7.07 4.15 13.65
CA GLY A 118 -7.05 5.09 14.78
C GLY A 118 -8.45 5.44 15.29
N PHE A 119 -9.39 5.72 14.38
CA PHE A 119 -10.78 5.98 14.75
C PHE A 119 -11.43 4.79 15.49
N VAL A 120 -11.26 3.57 14.97
CA VAL A 120 -11.85 2.36 15.56
C VAL A 120 -11.22 2.06 16.91
N SER A 121 -9.90 2.18 17.05
CA SER A 121 -9.19 1.99 18.32
C SER A 121 -9.62 2.96 19.41
N GLU A 122 -9.98 4.20 19.06
CA GLU A 122 -10.42 5.21 20.03
C GLU A 122 -11.92 5.20 20.32
N ARG A 123 -12.76 4.88 19.32
CA ARG A 123 -14.21 5.13 19.37
C ARG A 123 -15.11 3.90 19.25
N ALA A 124 -14.56 2.68 19.23
CA ALA A 124 -15.39 1.47 19.19
C ALA A 124 -16.29 1.36 20.43
N ILE A 125 -17.59 1.62 20.24
CA ILE A 125 -18.62 1.53 21.28
C ILE A 125 -18.80 0.04 21.66
N GLY A 126 -18.61 -0.29 22.94
CA GLY A 126 -18.65 -1.67 23.45
C GLY A 126 -17.30 -2.39 23.51
N GLY A 127 -16.23 -1.77 22.98
CA GLY A 127 -14.90 -2.35 22.92
C GLY A 127 -14.74 -3.41 21.83
N LEU A 128 -13.49 -3.75 21.50
CA LEU A 128 -13.16 -4.71 20.44
C LEU A 128 -12.67 -6.06 20.99
N GLY A 129 -12.52 -6.18 22.31
CA GLY A 129 -11.79 -7.27 22.95
C GLY A 129 -10.26 -7.04 22.91
N GLU A 130 -9.56 -7.68 23.85
CA GLU A 130 -8.11 -7.50 24.05
C GLU A 130 -7.30 -7.95 22.82
N GLU A 131 -7.68 -9.10 22.24
CA GLU A 131 -6.96 -9.68 21.10
C GLU A 131 -7.07 -8.83 19.83
N VAL A 132 -8.27 -8.34 19.51
CA VAL A 132 -8.47 -7.44 18.36
C VAL A 132 -7.74 -6.11 18.59
N THR A 133 -7.78 -5.58 19.81
CA THR A 133 -7.06 -4.35 20.16
C THR A 133 -5.56 -4.51 19.98
N ARG A 134 -5.00 -5.65 20.41
CA ARG A 134 -3.59 -6.00 20.23
C ARG A 134 -3.21 -6.08 18.75
N ARG A 135 -4.03 -6.76 17.93
CA ARG A 135 -3.83 -6.88 16.48
C ARG A 135 -3.91 -5.53 15.75
N LEU A 136 -4.87 -4.67 16.11
CA LEU A 136 -4.95 -3.30 15.55
C LEU A 136 -3.74 -2.43 15.94
N ARG A 137 -3.17 -2.62 17.13
CA ARG A 137 -1.94 -1.93 17.52
C ARG A 137 -0.76 -2.36 16.65
N THR A 138 -0.63 -3.65 16.35
CA THR A 138 0.36 -4.15 15.40
C THR A 138 0.15 -3.54 14.02
N ALA A 139 -1.08 -3.61 13.48
CA ALA A 139 -1.39 -3.01 12.18
C ALA A 139 -1.13 -1.50 12.13
N THR A 140 -1.30 -0.78 13.24
CA THR A 140 -0.96 0.66 13.34
C THR A 140 0.54 0.89 13.19
N ALA A 141 1.37 0.08 13.86
CA ALA A 141 2.82 0.16 13.77
C ALA A 141 3.30 -0.20 12.36
N ASP A 142 2.73 -1.25 11.75
CA ASP A 142 3.06 -1.65 10.38
C ASP A 142 2.69 -0.56 9.37
N LEU A 143 1.49 0.02 9.48
CA LEU A 143 1.09 1.14 8.64
C LEU A 143 2.03 2.35 8.77
N ALA A 144 2.51 2.66 9.98
CA ALA A 144 3.48 3.74 10.18
C ALA A 144 4.81 3.44 9.46
N SER A 145 5.31 2.20 9.59
CA SER A 145 6.50 1.73 8.87
C SER A 145 6.33 1.81 7.34
N LEU A 146 5.17 1.40 6.81
CA LEU A 146 4.89 1.47 5.38
C LEU A 146 4.82 2.91 4.85
N VAL A 147 4.28 3.85 5.63
CA VAL A 147 4.27 5.28 5.26
C VAL A 147 5.69 5.86 5.22
N GLU A 148 6.55 5.47 6.17
CA GLU A 148 7.96 5.87 6.16
C GLU A 148 8.70 5.27 4.96
N PHE A 149 8.48 3.99 4.66
CA PHE A 149 9.08 3.33 3.51
C PHE A 149 8.61 3.95 2.19
N GLU A 150 7.33 4.25 2.04
CA GLU A 150 6.80 4.99 0.89
C GLU A 150 7.48 6.36 0.75
N SER A 151 7.63 7.10 1.85
CA SER A 151 8.30 8.41 1.83
C SER A 151 9.75 8.28 1.32
N HIS A 152 10.47 7.25 1.75
CA HIS A 152 11.82 6.96 1.23
C HIS A 152 11.82 6.64 -0.28
N LEU A 153 10.84 5.88 -0.78
CA LEU A 153 10.71 5.59 -2.22
C LEU A 153 10.36 6.86 -3.02
N THR A 154 9.53 7.74 -2.46
CA THR A 154 9.18 9.02 -3.06
C THR A 154 10.42 9.93 -3.18
N ASP A 155 11.24 10.03 -2.14
CA ASP A 155 12.50 10.79 -2.17
C ASP A 155 13.45 10.24 -3.25
N LYS A 156 13.58 8.91 -3.33
CA LYS A 156 14.37 8.26 -4.37
C LYS A 156 13.83 8.51 -5.77
N THR A 157 12.51 8.58 -5.92
CA THR A 157 11.86 8.93 -7.20
C THR A 157 12.18 10.35 -7.61
N GLN A 158 12.12 11.31 -6.68
CA GLN A 158 12.49 12.71 -6.92
C GLN A 158 13.96 12.87 -7.34
N PHE A 159 14.88 12.09 -6.74
CA PHE A 159 16.29 12.10 -7.15
C PHE A 159 16.53 11.61 -8.59
N LEU A 160 15.66 10.75 -9.13
CA LEU A 160 15.79 10.19 -10.48
C LEU A 160 15.20 11.08 -11.59
N LEU A 161 14.43 12.11 -11.22
CA LEU A 161 13.81 13.07 -12.14
C LEU A 161 14.68 14.32 -12.31
#